data_AF-A0A7T5RQX5-F1
#
_entry.id   AF-A0A7T5RQX5-F1
#
_cell.length_a   1.000
_cell.length_b   1.000
_cell.length_c   1.000
_cell.angle_alpha   90.00
_cell.angle_beta   90.00
_cell.angle_gamma   90.00
#
_symmetry.space_group_name_H-M   'P 1'
#
loop_
_entity.id
_entity.type
_entity.pdbx_description
1 polymer ?
#
loop_
_entity_poly.entity_id
_entity_poly.type
_entity_poly.pdbx_seq_one_letter_code
_entity_poly.pdbx_strand_id
1 'polypeptide(L)'
;MSGASKGELLFVVDVSRFTRAGFSSTATYKGKRLDLHFDDQDEGIFLTSEMAKKLAVRKGSKVSVLLQDDVNEQVVAKVAGVGASFRVSLAKVYYAIGKEGGAVMKVSKA
;
A
#
# COMPACT_ATOMS: atom_id res chain seq x y z
N MET A 1 -13.38 -18.83 -17.60
CA MET A 1 -12.24 -18.35 -18.39
C MET A 1 -11.38 -17.45 -17.51
N SER A 2 -10.13 -17.84 -17.27
CA SER A 2 -9.21 -17.21 -16.33
C SER A 2 -8.57 -15.95 -16.91
N GLY A 3 -8.98 -14.78 -16.43
CA GLY A 3 -8.22 -13.55 -16.60
C GLY A 3 -7.42 -13.28 -15.33
N ALA A 4 -6.25 -13.88 -15.17
CA ALA A 4 -5.30 -13.44 -14.16
C ALA A 4 -4.81 -12.04 -14.57
N SER A 5 -5.45 -11.01 -14.04
CA SER A 5 -5.11 -9.61 -14.29
C SER A 5 -3.65 -9.35 -13.90
N LYS A 6 -2.96 -8.60 -14.76
CA LYS A 6 -1.55 -8.21 -14.63
C LYS A 6 -1.28 -7.57 -13.25
N GLY A 7 -0.34 -8.15 -12.49
CA GLY A 7 0.42 -7.53 -11.39
C GLY A 7 -0.24 -6.41 -10.58
N GLU A 8 -1.29 -6.72 -9.82
CA GLU A 8 -1.88 -5.81 -8.83
C GLU A 8 -1.88 -6.44 -7.42
N LEU A 9 -1.78 -5.57 -6.40
CA LEU A 9 -2.00 -5.89 -5.00
C LEU A 9 -3.24 -5.14 -4.54
N LEU A 10 -4.14 -5.84 -3.83
CA LEU A 10 -5.36 -5.25 -3.28
C LEU A 10 -5.39 -5.52 -1.78
N PHE A 11 -5.67 -4.49 -0.98
CA PHE A 11 -5.73 -4.55 0.46
C PHE A 11 -7.00 -3.85 0.95
N VAL A 12 -7.75 -4.52 1.83
CA VAL A 12 -8.75 -3.87 2.67
C VAL A 12 -8.01 -3.41 3.93
N VAL A 13 -7.97 -2.10 4.15
CA VAL A 13 -7.25 -1.48 5.25
C VAL A 13 -8.24 -0.99 6.28
N ASP A 14 -8.12 -1.48 7.51
CA ASP A 14 -8.91 -1.05 8.66
C ASP A 14 -7.99 -0.39 9.71
N VAL A 15 -8.26 0.85 10.08
CA VAL A 15 -7.41 1.60 11.01
C VAL A 15 -7.76 1.23 12.45
N SER A 16 -7.14 0.16 12.94
CA SER A 16 -7.38 -0.31 14.31
C SER A 16 -6.63 0.47 15.39
N ARG A 17 -5.50 1.12 15.09
CA ARG A 17 -4.63 1.79 16.09
C ARG A 17 -3.82 2.96 15.55
N PHE A 18 -4.06 4.15 16.11
CA PHE A 18 -3.23 5.34 15.89
C PHE A 18 -2.04 5.34 16.86
N THR A 19 -0.84 5.67 16.37
CA THR A 19 0.38 5.81 17.18
C THR A 19 1.00 7.20 16.94
N ARG A 20 1.95 7.61 17.79
CA ARG A 20 2.69 8.88 17.59
C ARG A 20 3.54 8.91 16.31
N ALA A 21 3.86 7.75 15.73
CA ALA A 21 4.72 7.63 14.56
C ALA A 21 3.95 7.33 13.25
N GLY A 22 2.62 7.37 13.29
CA GLY A 22 1.75 6.94 12.19
C GLY A 22 0.68 5.96 12.68
N PHE A 23 0.13 5.13 11.79
CA PHE A 23 -0.77 4.05 12.22
C PHE A 23 -0.38 2.71 11.60
N SER A 24 -0.74 1.65 12.30
CA SER A 24 -0.54 0.28 11.83
C SER A 24 -1.90 -0.36 11.60
N SER A 25 -2.02 -1.05 10.48
CA SER A 25 -3.19 -1.85 10.12
C SER A 25 -2.72 -3.26 9.79
N THR A 26 -3.68 -4.16 9.61
CA THR A 26 -3.40 -5.50 9.13
C THR A 26 -4.33 -5.84 8.00
N ALA A 27 -3.79 -6.47 6.96
CA ALA A 27 -4.56 -7.03 5.88
C ALA A 27 -4.27 -8.52 5.73
N THR A 28 -5.12 -9.22 5.00
CA THR A 28 -4.84 -10.60 4.56
C THR A 28 -4.30 -10.57 3.14
N TYR A 29 -3.11 -11.12 2.93
CA TYR A 29 -2.53 -11.31 1.60
C TYR A 29 -2.19 -12.79 1.39
N LYS A 30 -2.80 -13.42 0.38
CA LYS A 30 -2.68 -14.87 0.11
C LYS A 30 -2.93 -15.77 1.33
N GLY A 31 -3.96 -15.43 2.12
CA GLY A 31 -4.33 -16.19 3.33
C GLY A 31 -3.38 -16.00 4.52
N LYS A 32 -2.37 -15.11 4.42
CA LYS A 32 -1.49 -14.76 5.54
C LYS A 32 -1.80 -13.35 6.02
N ARG A 33 -1.75 -13.16 7.34
CA ARG A 33 -1.78 -11.83 7.95
C ARG A 33 -0.51 -11.08 7.54
N LEU A 34 -0.71 -9.84 7.13
CA LEU A 34 0.32 -8.90 6.74
C LEU A 34 0.14 -7.62 7.55
N ASP A 35 1.20 -7.17 8.20
CA ASP A 35 1.22 -5.87 8.86
C ASP A 35 1.47 -4.77 7.82
N LEU A 36 0.66 -3.73 7.90
CA LEU A 36 0.73 -2.54 7.05
C LEU A 36 1.10 -1.35 7.93
N HIS A 37 2.17 -0.65 7.56
CA HIS A 37 2.61 0.55 8.27
C HIS A 37 2.41 1.79 7.40
N PHE A 38 1.81 2.83 7.99
CA PHE A 38 1.55 4.09 7.33
C PHE A 38 2.14 5.23 8.15
N ASP A 39 2.85 6.13 7.47
CA ASP A 39 3.37 7.38 8.03
C ASP A 39 3.59 8.42 6.92
N ASP A 40 4.00 9.63 7.31
CA ASP A 40 4.21 10.78 6.43
C ASP A 40 5.67 11.29 6.43
N GLN A 41 6.62 10.45 6.86
CA GLN A 41 8.02 10.86 7.05
C GLN A 41 8.84 10.89 5.75
N ASP A 42 8.49 10.04 4.78
CA ASP A 42 9.11 9.93 3.46
C ASP A 42 8.04 10.05 2.35
N GLU A 43 8.46 10.06 1.07
CA GLU A 43 7.58 9.98 -0.10
C GLU A 43 7.83 8.71 -0.93
N GLY A 44 7.52 7.53 -0.38
CA GLY A 44 7.62 6.28 -1.14
C GLY A 44 6.98 5.05 -0.51
N ILE A 45 7.07 3.94 -1.25
CA ILE A 45 6.49 2.65 -0.86
C ILE A 45 7.61 1.62 -0.67
N PHE A 46 7.54 0.91 0.45
CA PHE A 46 8.40 -0.22 0.74
C PHE A 46 7.60 -1.50 0.55
N LEU A 47 8.09 -2.38 -0.32
CA LEU A 47 7.43 -3.63 -0.66
C LEU A 47 8.18 -4.80 -0.04
N THR A 48 7.46 -5.89 0.27
CA THR A 48 8.14 -7.16 0.50
C THR A 48 8.74 -7.69 -0.81
N SER A 49 9.77 -8.53 -0.73
CA SER A 49 10.35 -9.19 -1.91
C SER A 49 9.31 -9.93 -2.75
N GLU A 50 8.32 -10.55 -2.10
CA GLU A 50 7.23 -11.24 -2.79
C GLU A 50 6.32 -10.29 -3.57
N MET A 51 5.97 -9.15 -2.97
CA MET A 51 5.15 -8.12 -3.59
C MET A 51 5.86 -7.46 -4.76
N ALA A 52 7.13 -7.09 -4.58
CA ALA A 52 7.95 -6.52 -5.64
C ALA A 52 8.07 -7.47 -6.84
N LYS A 53 8.27 -8.77 -6.59
CA LYS A 53 8.28 -9.82 -7.62
C LYS A 53 6.93 -9.92 -8.34
N LYS A 54 5.81 -9.93 -7.61
CA LYS A 54 4.47 -9.99 -8.20
C LYS A 54 4.15 -8.78 -9.07
N LEU A 55 4.56 -7.58 -8.65
CA LEU A 55 4.38 -6.34 -9.39
C LEU A 55 5.41 -6.15 -10.52
N ALA A 56 6.46 -6.97 -10.59
CA ALA A 56 7.61 -6.81 -11.49
C ALA A 56 8.24 -5.40 -11.39
N VAL A 57 8.51 -4.97 -10.16
CA VAL A 57 9.13 -3.68 -9.81
C VAL A 57 10.36 -3.87 -8.92
N ARG A 58 11.20 -2.84 -8.87
CA ARG A 58 12.40 -2.76 -8.02
C ARG A 58 12.48 -1.39 -7.36
N LYS A 59 13.45 -1.19 -6.45
CA LYS A 59 13.74 0.14 -5.89
C LYS A 59 13.91 1.16 -7.03
N GLY A 60 13.23 2.31 -6.90
CA GLY A 60 13.20 3.38 -7.89
C GLY A 60 12.12 3.24 -8.98
N SER A 61 11.49 2.06 -9.13
CA SER A 61 10.32 1.92 -10.00
C SER A 61 9.16 2.80 -9.52
N LYS A 62 8.30 3.24 -10.43
CA LYS A 62 7.05 3.92 -10.09
C LYS A 62 5.93 2.91 -9.91
N VAL A 63 5.08 3.18 -8.93
CA VAL A 63 3.87 2.42 -8.61
C VAL A 63 2.71 3.38 -8.42
N SER A 64 1.53 2.96 -8.83
CA SER A 64 0.28 3.68 -8.58
C SER A 64 -0.40 3.09 -7.35
N VAL A 65 -0.86 3.95 -6.46
CA VAL A 65 -1.74 3.62 -5.33
C VAL A 65 -3.09 4.24 -5.65
N LEU A 66 -4.12 3.41 -5.76
CA LEU A 66 -5.50 3.84 -5.85
C LEU A 66 -6.19 3.55 -4.53
N LEU A 67 -6.77 4.58 -3.93
CA LEU A 67 -7.62 4.50 -2.75
C LEU A 67 -9.07 4.55 -3.23
N GLN A 68 -9.78 3.44 -3.07
CA GLN A 68 -11.16 3.29 -3.48
C GLN A 68 -12.07 3.52 -2.29
N ASP A 69 -12.47 4.78 -2.14
CA ASP A 69 -13.55 5.26 -1.27
C ASP A 69 -14.51 6.10 -2.15
N ASP A 70 -15.40 6.92 -1.56
CA ASP A 70 -16.39 7.72 -2.30
C ASP A 70 -15.79 8.67 -3.37
N VAL A 71 -14.50 9.02 -3.26
CA VAL A 71 -13.83 10.01 -4.12
C VAL A 71 -12.78 9.41 -5.08
N ASN A 72 -12.47 8.11 -4.99
CA ASN A 72 -11.45 7.42 -5.81
C ASN A 72 -10.16 8.25 -6.05
N GLU A 73 -9.23 8.26 -5.09
CA GLU A 73 -7.97 9.02 -5.22
C GLU A 73 -6.82 8.15 -5.75
N GLN A 74 -6.10 8.63 -6.77
CA GLN A 74 -4.91 7.96 -7.32
C GLN A 74 -3.63 8.77 -7.06
N VAL A 75 -2.61 8.10 -6.50
CA VAL A 75 -1.30 8.66 -6.20
C VAL A 75 -0.21 7.84 -6.89
N VAL A 76 0.72 8.49 -7.60
CA VAL A 76 1.91 7.83 -8.17
C VAL A 76 3.10 8.07 -7.24
N ALA A 77 3.77 7.00 -6.83
CA ALA A 77 4.90 7.04 -5.90
C ALA A 77 6.07 6.18 -6.39
N LYS A 78 7.26 6.40 -5.81
CA LYS A 78 8.43 5.55 -6.06
C LYS A 78 8.48 4.40 -5.06
N VAL A 79 8.97 3.24 -5.49
CA VAL A 79 9.39 2.16 -4.61
C VAL A 79 10.67 2.61 -3.90
N ALA A 80 10.58 3.00 -2.63
CA ALA A 80 11.71 3.48 -1.83
C ALA A 80 12.63 2.33 -1.39
N GLY A 81 12.07 1.14 -1.18
CA GLY A 81 12.83 -0.04 -0.80
C GLY A 81 12.08 -1.36 -1.03
N VAL A 82 12.83 -2.45 -1.00
CA VAL A 82 12.31 -3.82 -0.98
C VAL A 82 12.90 -4.49 0.25
N GLY A 83 12.06 -4.98 1.16
CA GLY A 83 12.49 -5.43 2.49
C GLY A 83 11.56 -6.46 3.14
N ALA A 84 11.58 -6.51 4.47
CA ALA A 84 10.83 -7.49 5.26
C ALA A 84 9.35 -7.13 5.46
N SER A 85 9.01 -5.84 5.51
CA SER A 85 7.66 -5.34 5.77
C SER A 85 7.13 -4.47 4.64
N PHE A 86 5.81 -4.37 4.56
CA PHE A 86 5.14 -3.43 3.68
C PHE A 86 4.88 -2.13 4.43
N ARG A 87 5.38 -1.01 3.89
CA ARG A 87 5.23 0.33 4.46
C ARG A 87 4.87 1.33 3.37
N VAL A 88 3.87 2.16 3.64
CA VAL A 88 3.46 3.27 2.78
C VAL A 88 3.79 4.56 3.52
N SER A 89 4.86 5.21 3.08
CA SER A 89 5.26 6.52 3.60
C SER A 89 4.90 7.56 2.56
N LEU A 90 3.64 8.01 2.58
CA LEU A 90 3.08 8.91 1.59
C LEU A 90 2.00 9.73 2.27
N ALA A 91 2.27 11.03 2.50
CA ALA A 91 1.36 11.93 3.21
C ALA A 91 -0.09 11.82 2.71
N LYS A 92 -0.32 11.91 1.39
CA LYS A 92 -1.68 11.81 0.83
C LYS A 92 -2.39 10.51 1.19
N VAL A 93 -1.70 9.38 1.09
CA VAL A 93 -2.28 8.06 1.40
C VAL A 93 -2.49 7.90 2.90
N TYR A 94 -1.53 8.34 3.71
CA TYR A 94 -1.60 8.36 5.16
C TYR A 94 -2.82 9.14 5.66
N TYR A 95 -2.99 10.38 5.20
CA TYR A 95 -4.09 11.24 5.64
C TYR A 95 -5.45 10.74 5.14
N ALA A 96 -5.54 10.22 3.91
CA ALA A 96 -6.79 9.66 3.38
C ALA A 96 -7.27 8.46 4.20
N ILE A 97 -6.42 7.46 4.39
CA ILE A 97 -6.77 6.27 5.17
C ILE A 97 -7.07 6.62 6.63
N GLY A 98 -6.31 7.55 7.23
CA GLY A 98 -6.52 7.98 8.61
C GLY A 98 -7.83 8.74 8.81
N LYS A 99 -8.24 9.59 7.86
CA LYS A 99 -9.47 10.39 7.92
C LYS A 99 -10.73 9.53 7.81
N GLU A 100 -10.72 8.55 6.92
CA GLU A 100 -11.89 7.73 6.61
C GLU A 100 -12.03 6.51 7.55
N GLY A 101 -11.03 6.24 8.41
CA GLY A 101 -11.03 5.09 9.33
C GLY A 101 -10.78 3.73 8.66
N GLY A 102 -10.68 3.72 7.33
CA GLY A 102 -10.36 2.56 6.51
C GLY A 102 -10.48 2.91 5.03
N ALA A 103 -9.87 2.09 4.16
CA ALA A 103 -9.97 2.25 2.70
C ALA A 103 -9.66 0.94 1.97
N VAL A 104 -10.14 0.82 0.73
CA VAL A 104 -9.64 -0.21 -0.20
C VAL A 104 -8.44 0.36 -0.96
N MET A 105 -7.25 -0.19 -0.69
CA MET A 105 -6.02 0.24 -1.33
C MET A 105 -5.58 -0.76 -2.40
N LYS A 106 -5.43 -0.26 -3.63
CA LYS A 106 -4.85 -1.01 -4.74
C LYS A 106 -3.48 -0.46 -5.10
N VAL A 107 -2.48 -1.33 -5.18
CA VAL A 107 -1.13 -0.98 -5.63
C VAL A 107 -0.81 -1.72 -6.92
N SER A 108 -0.41 -0.99 -7.94
CA SER A 108 -0.03 -1.53 -9.25
C SER A 108 1.24 -0.87 -9.77
N LYS A 109 1.89 -1.52 -10.74
CA LYS A 109 2.97 -0.86 -11.49
C LYS A 109 2.38 0.34 -12.25
N ALA A 110 3.01 1.51 -12.10
CA ALA A 110 2.64 2.72 -12.83
C ALA A 110 3.17 2.68 -14.27
#